data_AF-A0A2S9JLU4-F1
#
_entry.id   AF-A0A2S9JLU4-F1
#
_cell.length_a   1.000
_cell.length_b   1.000
_cell.length_c   1.000
_cell.angle_alpha   90.00
_cell.angle_beta   90.00
_cell.angle_gamma   90.00
#
_symmetry.space_group_name_H-M   'P 1'
#
loop_
_entity.id
_entity.type
_entity.pdbx_description
1 polymer ?
#
loop_
_entity_poly.entity_id
_entity_poly.type
_entity_poly.pdbx_seq_one_letter_code
_entity_poly.pdbx_strand_id
1 'polypeptide(L)'
;MVMIMKRIFKNIALYIGVLSTFVATSCKPEIEGFQTTPGEANFSKYIAVGNSLTAGFADGGLYLEGQQVAFSNLIAEQLRQVGGGDFRSPFFSENERNGSGYLQLKDLVNGQPVMENVTDNLAYREPGKLSKYTDDIENLGVPGMRLDLSTEGWFGSMNMYFERLLSDSDVGMKTYMQFATEKNHTFFSFWLGNNDVLGYAMNGAVINPNDPTTVLTATATFKQTYSDFIAELTGNDRKGVVATIPDVTAIPFFTTVTRESLIAAVKAQSGQDIQDIYIEIGTGTSRAASDDDLFILPFASAGLLGNTSGENPAPYGLHPSNPVESKYVLDSDEVMAIQARVKAFNNIIKEIAKAEGLALADAHAYLNRVQHPGILYNGVAVNASFITGNAFSLDGVHLTPMGNALIANLFIEAINKQYRSRIPKVDASKYRGVRFP
;
A
#
# COMPACT_ATOMS: atom_id res chain seq x y z
N MET A 1 30.77 -78.00 -39.22
CA MET A 1 29.86 -76.85 -39.42
C MET A 1 28.82 -76.72 -38.28
N VAL A 2 29.22 -76.90 -37.01
CA VAL A 2 28.30 -76.82 -35.85
C VAL A 2 28.86 -75.90 -34.73
N MET A 3 30.17 -75.64 -34.71
CA MET A 3 30.81 -74.75 -33.73
C MET A 3 30.71 -73.25 -34.05
N ILE A 4 30.56 -72.87 -35.32
CA ILE A 4 30.51 -71.45 -35.74
C ILE A 4 29.13 -70.83 -35.45
N MET A 5 28.06 -71.63 -35.54
CA MET A 5 26.69 -71.15 -35.36
C MET A 5 26.36 -70.82 -33.89
N LYS A 6 26.94 -71.54 -32.91
CA LYS A 6 26.73 -71.26 -31.47
C LYS A 6 27.35 -69.94 -30.98
N ARG A 7 28.33 -69.36 -31.69
CA ARG A 7 28.93 -68.06 -31.34
C ARG A 7 28.09 -66.88 -31.81
N ILE A 8 27.36 -67.03 -32.91
CA ILE A 8 26.52 -65.95 -33.48
C ILE A 8 25.25 -65.74 -32.63
N PHE A 9 24.62 -66.82 -32.15
CA PHE A 9 23.42 -66.71 -31.30
C PHE A 9 23.70 -66.20 -29.86
N LYS A 10 24.92 -66.38 -29.33
CA LYS A 10 25.31 -65.81 -28.02
C LYS A 10 25.48 -64.29 -28.06
N ASN A 11 25.77 -63.72 -29.22
CA ASN A 11 25.98 -62.29 -29.37
C ASN A 11 24.68 -61.55 -29.74
N ILE A 12 23.69 -62.21 -30.36
CA ILE A 12 22.38 -61.59 -30.66
C ILE A 12 21.63 -61.22 -29.37
N ALA A 13 21.66 -62.08 -28.34
CA ALA A 13 21.09 -61.75 -27.03
C ALA A 13 21.81 -60.56 -26.36
N LEU A 14 23.13 -60.44 -26.59
CA LEU A 14 23.93 -59.31 -26.11
C LEU A 14 23.61 -58.01 -26.88
N TYR A 15 23.41 -58.08 -28.20
CA TYR A 15 23.04 -56.93 -29.03
C TYR A 15 21.59 -56.48 -28.80
N ILE A 16 20.64 -57.39 -28.58
CA ILE A 16 19.26 -57.04 -28.19
C ILE A 16 19.25 -56.47 -26.76
N GLY A 17 20.06 -57.02 -25.85
CA GLY A 17 20.27 -56.49 -24.51
C GLY A 17 20.81 -55.06 -24.52
N VAL A 18 21.85 -54.78 -25.31
CA VAL A 18 22.45 -53.45 -25.47
C VAL A 18 21.50 -52.47 -26.20
N LEU A 19 20.75 -52.92 -27.21
CA LEU A 19 19.76 -52.08 -27.89
C LEU A 19 18.57 -51.73 -26.98
N SER A 20 18.14 -52.67 -26.12
CA SER A 20 17.10 -52.43 -25.11
C SER A 20 17.55 -51.53 -23.96
N THR A 21 18.85 -51.43 -23.67
CA THR A 21 19.39 -50.47 -22.68
C THR A 21 19.44 -49.04 -23.22
N PHE A 22 19.50 -48.83 -24.55
CA PHE A 22 19.42 -47.50 -25.16
C PHE A 22 17.98 -46.96 -25.31
N VAL A 23 16.97 -47.83 -25.32
CA VAL A 23 15.55 -47.40 -25.34
C VAL A 23 15.05 -47.03 -23.94
N ALA A 24 15.68 -47.57 -22.89
CA ALA A 24 15.33 -47.25 -21.49
C ALA A 24 15.90 -45.92 -20.97
N THR A 25 16.76 -45.22 -21.71
CA THR A 25 17.33 -43.92 -21.33
C THR A 25 16.59 -42.71 -21.90
N SER A 26 15.54 -42.91 -22.71
CA SER A 26 14.81 -41.80 -23.36
C SER A 26 13.59 -41.30 -22.58
N CYS A 27 13.27 -41.90 -21.44
CA CYS A 27 12.25 -41.39 -20.53
C CYS A 27 12.90 -41.02 -19.19
N LYS A 28 13.82 -40.04 -19.20
CA LYS A 28 13.86 -39.17 -18.03
C LYS A 28 12.54 -38.42 -18.05
N PRO A 29 11.66 -38.55 -17.05
CA PRO A 29 10.64 -37.54 -16.88
C PRO A 29 11.42 -36.24 -16.64
N GLU A 30 11.50 -35.39 -17.66
CA GLU A 30 11.66 -33.97 -17.39
C GLU A 30 10.47 -33.64 -16.51
N ILE A 31 10.75 -33.32 -15.24
CA ILE A 31 9.79 -32.54 -14.49
C ILE A 31 9.72 -31.26 -15.31
N GLU A 32 8.69 -31.14 -16.17
CA GLU A 32 8.30 -29.86 -16.73
C GLU A 32 8.06 -28.98 -15.51
N GLY A 33 9.10 -28.20 -15.15
CA GLY A 33 8.95 -27.18 -14.13
C GLY A 33 7.73 -26.37 -14.52
N PHE A 34 6.86 -26.06 -13.54
CA PHE A 34 5.62 -25.33 -13.79
C PHE A 34 5.90 -24.13 -14.70
N GLN A 35 5.57 -24.25 -15.99
CA GLN A 35 5.96 -23.24 -16.95
C GLN A 35 5.22 -21.95 -16.63
N THR A 36 5.97 -20.88 -16.45
CA THR A 36 5.44 -19.53 -16.29
C THR A 36 4.74 -19.14 -17.59
N THR A 37 3.59 -18.47 -17.49
CA THR A 37 2.79 -18.08 -18.66
C THR A 37 1.99 -16.81 -18.37
N PRO A 38 1.81 -15.91 -19.35
CA PRO A 38 0.91 -14.78 -19.20
C PRO A 38 -0.57 -15.18 -19.23
N GLY A 39 -0.87 -16.45 -19.52
CA GLY A 39 -2.24 -16.92 -19.67
C GLY A 39 -2.95 -16.15 -20.78
N GLU A 40 -4.06 -15.50 -20.42
CA GLU A 40 -4.89 -14.72 -21.33
C GLU A 40 -4.59 -13.21 -21.29
N ALA A 41 -3.62 -12.77 -20.51
CA ALA A 41 -3.25 -11.35 -20.39
C ALA A 41 -2.07 -11.00 -21.32
N ASN A 42 -1.90 -9.70 -21.59
CA ASN A 42 -0.76 -9.18 -22.33
C ASN A 42 -0.04 -8.13 -21.48
N PHE A 43 1.11 -8.49 -20.92
CA PHE A 43 1.88 -7.63 -20.02
C PHE A 43 2.93 -6.76 -20.71
N SER A 44 3.01 -6.77 -22.05
CA SER A 44 4.06 -6.08 -22.81
C SER A 44 4.14 -4.57 -22.52
N LYS A 45 3.03 -3.93 -22.15
CA LYS A 45 2.99 -2.55 -21.65
C LYS A 45 2.13 -2.46 -20.39
N TYR A 46 2.76 -2.67 -19.24
CA TYR A 46 2.13 -2.57 -17.93
C TYR A 46 2.23 -1.15 -17.39
N ILE A 47 1.12 -0.56 -16.94
CA ILE A 47 1.10 0.69 -16.17
C ILE A 47 0.50 0.49 -14.77
N ALA A 48 0.97 1.24 -13.79
CA ALA A 48 0.45 1.22 -12.42
C ALA A 48 -0.17 2.57 -12.05
N VAL A 49 -1.49 2.63 -11.94
CA VAL A 49 -2.28 3.80 -11.55
C VAL A 49 -2.61 3.72 -10.06
N GLY A 50 -2.32 4.78 -9.30
CA GLY A 50 -2.55 4.74 -7.86
C GLY A 50 -1.97 5.92 -7.10
N ASN A 51 -1.88 5.75 -5.79
CA ASN A 51 -1.48 6.79 -4.85
C ASN A 51 -0.07 6.57 -4.28
N SER A 52 0.13 6.93 -3.02
CA SER A 52 1.38 6.80 -2.27
C SER A 52 1.90 5.37 -2.22
N LEU A 53 1.04 4.37 -2.02
CA LEU A 53 1.44 2.96 -2.01
C LEU A 53 2.01 2.53 -3.35
N THR A 54 1.43 3.00 -4.46
CA THR A 54 1.89 2.71 -5.82
C THR A 54 3.21 3.39 -6.13
N ALA A 55 3.44 4.58 -5.57
CA ALA A 55 4.67 5.35 -5.73
C ALA A 55 5.85 4.80 -4.93
N GLY A 56 5.60 4.00 -3.87
CA GLY A 56 6.61 3.56 -2.91
C GLY A 56 6.86 4.56 -1.79
N PHE A 57 5.83 5.33 -1.40
CA PHE A 57 5.87 6.15 -0.21
C PHE A 57 5.87 5.24 1.04
N ALA A 58 6.74 5.54 1.99
CA ALA A 58 6.85 4.84 3.26
C ALA A 58 7.45 5.77 4.32
N ASP A 59 7.27 5.42 5.59
CA ASP A 59 7.87 6.14 6.72
C ASP A 59 7.59 7.66 6.68
N GLY A 60 6.44 8.09 6.16
CA GLY A 60 6.09 9.50 6.06
C GLY A 60 6.74 10.25 4.89
N GLY A 61 7.42 9.56 3.96
CA GLY A 61 8.10 10.18 2.82
C GLY A 61 8.09 9.40 1.51
N LEU A 62 8.35 10.08 0.40
CA LEU A 62 8.75 9.46 -0.86
C LEU A 62 10.27 9.55 -1.00
N TYR A 63 10.94 8.40 -1.04
CA TYR A 63 12.41 8.30 -1.11
C TYR A 63 12.84 7.06 -1.90
N LEU A 64 14.08 7.04 -2.38
CA LEU A 64 14.54 6.10 -3.41
C LEU A 64 14.38 4.62 -3.00
N GLU A 65 14.77 4.23 -1.79
CA GLU A 65 14.65 2.83 -1.34
C GLU A 65 13.17 2.41 -1.30
N GLY A 66 12.28 3.27 -0.80
CA GLY A 66 10.83 3.03 -0.80
C GLY A 66 10.27 2.87 -2.22
N GLN A 67 10.69 3.73 -3.14
CA GLN A 67 10.29 3.64 -4.56
C GLN A 67 10.74 2.31 -5.18
N GLN A 68 11.99 1.88 -4.97
CA GLN A 68 12.53 0.65 -5.56
C GLN A 68 11.75 -0.60 -5.15
N VAL A 69 11.17 -0.60 -3.95
CA VAL A 69 10.41 -1.73 -3.41
C VAL A 69 8.89 -1.50 -3.41
N ALA A 70 8.41 -0.46 -4.10
CA ALA A 70 6.98 -0.25 -4.31
C ALA A 70 6.33 -1.51 -4.90
N PHE A 71 5.15 -1.89 -4.43
CA PHE A 71 4.50 -3.13 -4.87
C PHE A 71 4.32 -3.18 -6.40
N SER A 72 4.14 -2.04 -7.07
CA SER A 72 4.03 -1.90 -8.52
C SER A 72 5.34 -2.28 -9.25
N ASN A 73 6.49 -1.82 -8.76
CA ASN A 73 7.80 -2.21 -9.27
C ASN A 73 8.05 -3.71 -9.08
N LEU A 74 7.65 -4.26 -7.92
CA LEU A 74 7.78 -5.69 -7.63
C LEU A 74 6.88 -6.55 -8.52
N ILE A 75 5.64 -6.11 -8.80
CA ILE A 75 4.77 -6.75 -9.80
C ILE A 75 5.44 -6.74 -11.16
N ALA A 76 5.92 -5.58 -11.62
CA ALA A 76 6.55 -5.45 -12.93
C ALA A 76 7.75 -6.40 -13.10
N GLU A 77 8.58 -6.56 -12.07
CA GLU A 77 9.68 -7.51 -12.07
C GLU A 77 9.20 -8.96 -12.28
N GLN A 78 8.10 -9.36 -11.66
CA GLN A 78 7.52 -10.70 -11.86
C GLN A 78 6.85 -10.83 -13.24
N LEU A 79 6.20 -9.78 -13.74
CA LEU A 79 5.58 -9.77 -15.07
C LEU A 79 6.62 -9.96 -16.19
N ARG A 80 7.84 -9.42 -16.05
CA ARG A 80 8.93 -9.64 -17.03
C ARG A 80 9.23 -11.11 -17.28
N GLN A 81 9.01 -11.98 -16.29
CA GLN A 81 9.23 -13.43 -16.42
C GLN A 81 8.15 -14.15 -17.25
N VAL A 82 7.07 -13.45 -17.62
CA VAL A 82 5.96 -13.98 -18.42
C VAL A 82 5.64 -13.08 -19.63
N GLY A 83 6.62 -12.33 -20.13
CA GLY A 83 6.45 -11.47 -21.31
C GLY A 83 6.06 -10.02 -21.01
N GLY A 84 6.26 -9.57 -19.76
CA GLY A 84 6.20 -8.16 -19.39
C GLY A 84 7.32 -7.34 -20.02
N GLY A 85 7.01 -6.10 -20.38
CA GLY A 85 7.98 -5.14 -20.92
C GLY A 85 8.80 -4.42 -19.86
N ASP A 86 9.49 -3.36 -20.29
CA ASP A 86 10.16 -2.43 -19.39
C ASP A 86 9.14 -1.68 -18.51
N PHE A 87 9.55 -1.32 -17.30
CA PHE A 87 8.73 -0.59 -16.35
C PHE A 87 9.59 0.46 -15.65
N ARG A 88 9.32 1.73 -15.93
CA ARG A 88 10.06 2.88 -15.42
C ARG A 88 9.25 3.55 -14.32
N SER A 89 9.95 3.86 -13.23
CA SER A 89 9.44 4.64 -12.11
C SER A 89 10.17 5.97 -12.02
N PRO A 90 9.52 7.05 -11.53
CA PRO A 90 10.14 8.37 -11.36
C PRO A 90 11.06 8.41 -10.14
N PHE A 91 12.11 7.58 -10.16
CA PHE A 91 13.08 7.45 -9.08
C PHE A 91 13.80 8.77 -8.81
N PHE A 92 14.09 9.04 -7.54
CA PHE A 92 15.10 10.05 -7.20
C PHE A 92 16.49 9.57 -7.59
N SER A 93 17.38 10.51 -7.88
CA SER A 93 18.79 10.20 -8.12
C SER A 93 19.48 9.78 -6.82
N GLU A 94 20.66 9.15 -6.90
CA GLU A 94 21.45 8.80 -5.70
C GLU A 94 21.84 10.03 -4.86
N ASN A 95 22.06 11.18 -5.50
CA ASN A 95 22.36 12.44 -4.80
C ASN A 95 21.13 13.02 -4.09
N GLU A 96 19.94 12.57 -4.44
CA GLU A 96 18.64 13.00 -3.90
C GLU A 96 17.89 11.81 -3.28
N ARG A 97 18.63 10.77 -2.86
CA ARG A 97 18.07 9.47 -2.48
C ARG A 97 17.03 9.53 -1.36
N ASN A 98 17.10 10.56 -0.51
CA ASN A 98 16.16 10.76 0.58
C ASN A 98 14.90 11.53 0.15
N GLY A 99 14.84 12.01 -1.10
CA GLY A 99 13.61 12.50 -1.73
C GLY A 99 12.96 13.63 -0.95
N SER A 100 11.73 13.40 -0.46
CA SER A 100 11.00 14.36 0.38
C SER A 100 11.46 14.38 1.85
N GLY A 101 12.42 13.53 2.23
CA GLY A 101 12.69 13.16 3.62
C GLY A 101 11.70 12.09 4.09
N TYR A 102 12.04 11.40 5.18
CA TYR A 102 11.25 10.33 5.79
C TYR A 102 11.62 10.13 7.27
N LEU A 103 10.79 9.42 8.02
CA LEU A 103 11.00 9.07 9.42
C LEU A 103 11.97 7.90 9.55
N GLN A 104 12.89 8.00 10.51
CA GLN A 104 13.77 6.91 10.91
C GLN A 104 13.60 6.63 12.40
N LEU A 105 13.60 5.35 12.76
CA LEU A 105 13.69 4.92 14.16
C LEU A 105 15.12 5.12 14.62
N LYS A 106 15.33 6.13 15.47
CA LYS A 106 16.63 6.54 15.99
C LYS A 106 17.05 5.70 17.19
N ASP A 107 16.13 5.49 18.12
CA ASP A 107 16.41 4.81 19.39
C ASP A 107 15.13 4.22 20.01
N LEU A 108 15.30 3.35 21.00
CA LEU A 108 14.25 2.86 21.89
C LEU A 108 14.58 3.25 23.32
N VAL A 109 13.95 4.32 23.82
CA VAL A 109 14.16 4.81 25.18
C VAL A 109 13.06 4.23 26.07
N ASN A 110 13.42 3.34 27.01
CA ASN A 110 12.48 2.62 27.88
C ASN A 110 11.39 1.85 27.09
N GLY A 111 11.76 1.30 25.93
CA GLY A 111 10.83 0.61 25.05
C GLY A 111 9.91 1.51 24.22
N GLN A 112 10.02 2.84 24.36
CA GLN A 112 9.30 3.80 23.53
C GLN A 112 10.15 4.24 22.33
N PRO A 113 9.57 4.32 21.13
CA PRO A 113 10.30 4.69 19.94
C PRO A 113 10.62 6.18 19.90
N VAL A 114 11.88 6.49 19.62
CA VAL A 114 12.34 7.84 19.30
C VAL A 114 12.54 7.90 17.80
N MET A 115 11.74 8.74 17.13
CA MET A 115 11.85 8.96 15.69
C MET A 115 12.68 10.21 15.39
N GLU A 116 13.33 10.25 14.24
CA GLU A 116 13.90 11.46 13.67
C GLU A 116 13.57 11.60 12.19
N ASN A 117 13.56 12.84 11.68
CA ASN A 117 13.40 13.09 10.26
C ASN A 117 14.77 13.05 9.57
N VAL A 118 14.86 12.24 8.51
CA VAL A 118 15.99 12.25 7.58
C VAL A 118 15.85 13.46 6.67
N THR A 119 16.83 14.38 6.73
CA THR A 119 16.76 15.71 6.10
C THR A 119 17.98 16.08 5.25
N ASP A 120 18.91 15.15 5.05
CA ASP A 120 20.03 15.27 4.12
C ASP A 120 19.66 14.68 2.74
N ASN A 121 20.42 14.99 1.68
CA ASN A 121 20.23 14.45 0.32
C ASN A 121 18.77 14.51 -0.17
N LEU A 122 18.09 15.62 0.11
CA LEU A 122 16.71 15.86 -0.29
C LEU A 122 16.61 16.30 -1.75
N ALA A 123 15.46 16.06 -2.36
CA ALA A 123 15.14 16.42 -3.74
C ALA A 123 14.41 17.77 -3.87
N TYR A 124 14.44 18.64 -2.86
CA TYR A 124 13.72 19.92 -2.93
C TYR A 124 14.49 20.92 -3.79
N ARG A 125 13.83 21.41 -4.85
CA ARG A 125 14.33 22.54 -5.65
C ARG A 125 13.88 23.89 -5.09
N GLU A 126 12.72 23.89 -4.44
CA GLU A 126 12.15 25.01 -3.68
C GLU A 126 11.13 24.48 -2.66
N PRO A 127 10.70 25.27 -1.65
CA PRO A 127 9.71 24.82 -0.68
C PRO A 127 8.44 24.28 -1.35
N GLY A 128 8.08 23.04 -1.01
CA GLY A 128 6.90 22.38 -1.57
C GLY A 128 7.05 21.93 -3.02
N LYS A 129 8.25 21.93 -3.60
CA LYS A 129 8.49 21.36 -4.94
C LYS A 129 9.74 20.50 -5.02
N LEU A 130 9.57 19.28 -5.52
CA LEU A 130 10.62 18.26 -5.65
C LEU A 130 11.26 18.29 -7.03
N SER A 131 12.44 17.71 -7.23
CA SER A 131 13.07 17.63 -8.54
C SER A 131 12.16 16.98 -9.58
N LYS A 132 12.03 17.66 -10.73
CA LYS A 132 11.18 17.25 -11.86
C LYS A 132 11.61 15.91 -12.41
N TYR A 133 10.64 15.12 -12.85
CA TYR A 133 10.83 13.88 -13.61
C TYR A 133 9.74 13.82 -14.68
N THR A 134 10.05 14.28 -15.89
CA THR A 134 9.09 14.39 -17.00
C THR A 134 9.32 13.37 -18.11
N ASP A 135 10.25 12.44 -17.91
CA ASP A 135 10.47 11.33 -18.83
C ASP A 135 9.28 10.37 -18.81
N ASP A 136 9.16 9.56 -19.86
CA ASP A 136 8.08 8.58 -19.96
C ASP A 136 8.22 7.48 -18.90
N ILE A 137 7.11 7.16 -18.22
CA ILE A 137 7.02 6.28 -17.05
C ILE A 137 5.77 5.43 -17.08
N GLU A 138 5.87 4.27 -16.43
CA GLU A 138 4.79 3.31 -16.25
C GLU A 138 4.26 3.27 -14.81
N ASN A 139 5.07 3.64 -13.83
CA ASN A 139 4.59 3.85 -12.45
C ASN A 139 4.03 5.24 -12.31
N LEU A 140 2.70 5.33 -12.26
CA LEU A 140 1.95 6.58 -12.21
C LEU A 140 1.46 6.87 -10.79
N GLY A 141 2.06 6.24 -9.77
CA GLY A 141 1.70 6.47 -8.37
C GLY A 141 1.96 7.91 -7.92
N VAL A 142 0.96 8.55 -7.32
CA VAL A 142 1.06 9.92 -6.80
C VAL A 142 0.63 9.96 -5.32
N PRO A 143 1.55 10.15 -4.36
CA PRO A 143 1.19 10.33 -2.96
C PRO A 143 0.15 11.42 -2.75
N GLY A 144 -0.86 11.13 -1.92
CA GLY A 144 -2.01 12.01 -1.67
C GLY A 144 -3.07 12.05 -2.78
N MET A 145 -2.89 11.34 -3.91
CA MET A 145 -3.91 11.31 -4.97
C MET A 145 -5.21 10.65 -4.48
N ARG A 146 -6.32 11.34 -4.73
CA ARG A 146 -7.68 10.89 -4.47
C ARG A 146 -8.41 10.68 -5.79
N LEU A 147 -9.44 9.85 -5.78
CA LEU A 147 -10.24 9.62 -6.96
C LEU A 147 -11.06 10.88 -7.31
N ASP A 148 -11.71 11.53 -6.35
CA ASP A 148 -12.48 12.76 -6.60
C ASP A 148 -11.65 13.94 -7.10
N LEU A 149 -10.39 14.05 -6.67
CA LEU A 149 -9.46 15.09 -7.15
C LEU A 149 -8.73 14.69 -8.44
N SER A 150 -8.88 13.46 -8.92
CA SER A 150 -8.17 12.99 -10.12
C SER A 150 -8.62 13.69 -11.40
N THR A 151 -9.81 14.30 -11.39
CA THR A 151 -10.39 15.09 -12.49
C THR A 151 -10.09 16.58 -12.40
N GLU A 152 -9.38 17.00 -11.35
CA GLU A 152 -9.13 18.41 -11.04
C GLU A 152 -7.72 18.84 -11.47
N GLY A 153 -7.61 19.60 -12.56
CA GLY A 153 -6.30 20.04 -13.10
C GLY A 153 -5.48 20.87 -12.12
N TRP A 154 -6.15 21.70 -11.31
CA TRP A 154 -5.50 22.54 -10.29
C TRP A 154 -4.78 21.72 -9.20
N PHE A 155 -5.15 20.46 -8.99
CA PHE A 155 -4.51 19.60 -7.98
C PHE A 155 -3.03 19.38 -8.27
N GLY A 156 -2.63 19.39 -9.54
CA GLY A 156 -1.22 19.33 -9.95
C GLY A 156 -0.38 20.50 -9.43
N SER A 157 -0.98 21.64 -9.10
CA SER A 157 -0.28 22.77 -8.47
C SER A 157 -0.17 22.65 -6.94
N MET A 158 -1.08 21.89 -6.32
CA MET A 158 -1.16 21.73 -4.86
C MET A 158 -0.40 20.49 -4.36
N ASN A 159 -0.18 19.51 -5.23
CA ASN A 159 0.47 18.25 -4.89
C ASN A 159 1.87 18.18 -5.49
N MET A 160 2.90 18.36 -4.66
CA MET A 160 4.31 18.38 -5.10
C MET A 160 4.76 17.08 -5.78
N TYR A 161 4.11 15.96 -5.50
CA TYR A 161 4.42 14.67 -6.11
C TYR A 161 3.80 14.51 -7.48
N PHE A 162 2.63 15.11 -7.74
CA PHE A 162 2.08 15.16 -9.08
C PHE A 162 2.78 16.24 -9.91
N GLU A 163 3.00 17.41 -9.31
CA GLU A 163 3.67 18.57 -9.91
C GLU A 163 5.01 18.17 -10.54
N ARG A 164 5.81 17.34 -9.86
CA ARG A 164 7.12 16.92 -10.36
C ARG A 164 7.04 16.06 -11.63
N LEU A 165 5.89 15.42 -11.90
CA LEU A 165 5.67 14.53 -13.06
C LEU A 165 5.12 15.27 -14.28
N LEU A 166 4.75 16.54 -14.12
CA LEU A 166 4.16 17.36 -15.16
C LEU A 166 5.21 18.28 -15.78
N SER A 167 5.05 18.55 -17.08
CA SER A 167 5.72 19.68 -17.72
C SER A 167 5.23 21.00 -17.09
N ASP A 168 6.03 22.07 -17.14
CA ASP A 168 5.63 23.34 -16.52
C ASP A 168 4.33 23.92 -17.12
N SER A 169 4.05 23.64 -18.39
CA SER A 169 2.79 24.04 -19.05
C SER A 169 1.57 23.22 -18.60
N ASP A 170 1.78 22.02 -18.06
CA ASP A 170 0.71 21.13 -17.61
C ASP A 170 0.33 21.35 -16.14
N VAL A 171 1.22 21.97 -15.35
CA VAL A 171 0.98 22.24 -13.93
C VAL A 171 -0.25 23.13 -13.75
N GLY A 172 -1.24 22.63 -13.01
CA GLY A 172 -2.51 23.32 -12.75
C GLY A 172 -3.57 23.15 -13.84
N MET A 173 -3.23 22.47 -14.94
CA MET A 173 -4.13 22.26 -16.09
C MET A 173 -4.43 20.79 -16.33
N LYS A 174 -3.40 19.93 -16.33
CA LYS A 174 -3.53 18.51 -16.64
C LYS A 174 -4.10 17.75 -15.45
N THR A 175 -5.20 17.03 -15.66
CA THR A 175 -5.78 16.19 -14.61
C THR A 175 -4.96 14.91 -14.44
N TYR A 176 -5.00 14.30 -13.26
CA TYR A 176 -4.33 13.01 -13.06
C TYR A 176 -4.96 11.91 -13.91
N MET A 177 -6.29 11.94 -14.08
CA MET A 177 -7.01 11.03 -14.96
C MET A 177 -6.46 11.11 -16.39
N GLN A 178 -6.33 12.31 -16.97
CA GLN A 178 -5.73 12.51 -18.29
C GLN A 178 -4.28 12.02 -18.35
N PHE A 179 -3.47 12.39 -17.35
CA PHE A 179 -2.08 11.94 -17.25
C PHE A 179 -1.95 10.41 -17.28
N ALA A 180 -2.87 9.69 -16.66
CA ALA A 180 -2.84 8.24 -16.62
C ALA A 180 -3.43 7.58 -17.87
N THR A 181 -4.57 8.06 -18.38
CA THR A 181 -5.28 7.41 -19.50
C THR A 181 -4.65 7.67 -20.86
N GLU A 182 -3.84 8.73 -21.00
CA GLU A 182 -3.04 8.99 -22.21
C GLU A 182 -1.89 7.96 -22.41
N LYS A 183 -1.54 7.19 -21.38
CA LYS A 183 -0.48 6.17 -21.50
C LYS A 183 -0.94 5.00 -22.36
N ASN A 184 -0.18 4.70 -23.41
CA ASN A 184 -0.41 3.51 -24.22
C ASN A 184 -0.04 2.24 -23.43
N HIS A 185 -1.02 1.41 -23.13
CA HIS A 185 -0.82 0.21 -22.31
C HIS A 185 -1.58 -1.00 -22.87
N THR A 186 -1.21 -2.19 -22.41
CA THR A 186 -1.89 -3.47 -22.67
C THR A 186 -2.41 -4.11 -21.40
N PHE A 187 -1.85 -3.71 -20.24
CA PHE A 187 -2.29 -4.14 -18.93
C PHE A 187 -2.15 -3.00 -17.91
N PHE A 188 -3.05 -2.91 -16.94
CA PHE A 188 -2.93 -1.94 -15.86
C PHE A 188 -3.16 -2.56 -14.48
N SER A 189 -2.59 -1.94 -13.45
CA SER A 189 -3.05 -2.10 -12.06
C SER A 189 -3.62 -0.78 -11.57
N PHE A 190 -4.76 -0.80 -10.89
CA PHE A 190 -5.43 0.40 -10.38
C PHE A 190 -5.72 0.27 -8.88
N TRP A 191 -5.19 1.20 -8.07
CA TRP A 191 -5.47 1.26 -6.64
C TRP A 191 -5.61 2.69 -6.11
N LEU A 192 -6.60 3.41 -6.66
CA LEU A 192 -7.10 4.67 -6.10
C LEU A 192 -8.38 4.46 -5.29
N GLY A 193 -8.67 5.42 -4.41
CA GLY A 193 -9.82 5.39 -3.50
C GLY A 193 -9.46 5.36 -2.02
N ASN A 194 -8.23 5.00 -1.65
CA ASN A 194 -7.80 4.94 -0.25
C ASN A 194 -7.87 6.33 0.41
N ASN A 195 -7.34 7.36 -0.27
CA ASN A 195 -7.26 8.73 0.24
C ASN A 195 -8.62 9.45 0.29
N ASP A 196 -9.61 8.96 -0.45
CA ASP A 196 -11.00 9.44 -0.44
C ASP A 196 -11.70 9.19 0.91
N VAL A 197 -11.11 8.34 1.75
CA VAL A 197 -11.53 8.08 3.13
C VAL A 197 -10.43 8.43 4.13
N LEU A 198 -9.19 8.03 3.86
CA LEU A 198 -8.07 8.15 4.81
C LEU A 198 -7.80 9.60 5.24
N GLY A 199 -7.86 10.57 4.32
CA GLY A 199 -7.57 11.98 4.65
C GLY A 199 -8.55 12.56 5.68
N TYR A 200 -9.85 12.24 5.55
CA TYR A 200 -10.87 12.59 6.55
C TYR A 200 -10.61 11.92 7.91
N ALA A 201 -10.30 10.62 7.89
CA ALA A 201 -10.03 9.86 9.11
C ALA A 201 -8.79 10.40 9.85
N MET A 202 -7.69 10.67 9.13
CA MET A 202 -6.43 11.14 9.73
C MET A 202 -6.53 12.59 10.25
N ASN A 203 -7.52 13.35 9.78
CA ASN A 203 -7.85 14.67 10.31
C ASN A 203 -8.85 14.62 11.47
N GLY A 204 -9.07 13.42 12.05
CA GLY A 204 -9.98 13.23 13.18
C GLY A 204 -11.44 13.49 12.82
N ALA A 205 -11.84 13.14 11.60
CA ALA A 205 -13.18 13.37 11.07
C ALA A 205 -13.62 14.86 11.05
N VAL A 206 -12.67 15.78 11.23
CA VAL A 206 -12.87 17.22 11.11
C VAL A 206 -12.70 17.62 9.65
N ILE A 207 -13.63 18.44 9.14
CA ILE A 207 -13.51 19.02 7.79
C ILE A 207 -12.82 20.37 7.89
N ASN A 208 -11.71 20.54 7.17
CA ASN A 208 -11.12 21.84 6.91
C ASN A 208 -11.68 22.40 5.59
N PRO A 209 -12.44 23.50 5.60
CA PRO A 209 -13.03 24.07 4.39
C PRO A 209 -12.02 24.49 3.31
N ASN A 210 -10.76 24.71 3.70
CA ASN A 210 -9.68 25.10 2.80
C ASN A 210 -8.83 23.91 2.31
N ASP A 211 -9.12 22.70 2.79
CA ASP A 211 -8.41 21.48 2.39
C ASP A 211 -9.41 20.40 1.95
N PRO A 212 -9.63 20.23 0.63
CA PRO A 212 -10.58 19.26 0.10
C PRO A 212 -10.14 17.81 0.32
N THR A 213 -8.94 17.54 0.85
CA THR A 213 -8.51 16.18 1.21
C THR A 213 -9.05 15.72 2.57
N THR A 214 -9.64 16.63 3.34
CA THR A 214 -10.22 16.37 4.67
C THR A 214 -11.72 16.04 4.64
N VAL A 215 -12.27 15.66 3.49
CA VAL A 215 -13.69 15.25 3.37
C VAL A 215 -13.83 13.81 2.90
N LEU A 216 -14.90 13.13 3.31
CA LEU A 216 -15.26 11.83 2.73
C LEU A 216 -15.89 12.01 1.35
N THR A 217 -15.26 11.46 0.31
CA THR A 217 -15.82 11.52 -1.06
C THR A 217 -17.20 10.89 -1.15
N ALA A 218 -18.18 11.60 -1.71
CA ALA A 218 -19.54 11.07 -1.82
C ALA A 218 -19.59 9.77 -2.64
N THR A 219 -20.40 8.79 -2.22
CA THR A 219 -20.54 7.50 -2.91
C THR A 219 -20.93 7.62 -4.38
N ALA A 220 -21.79 8.59 -4.72
CA ALA A 220 -22.17 8.85 -6.11
C ALA A 220 -20.99 9.38 -6.95
N THR A 221 -20.23 10.33 -6.41
CA THR A 221 -19.01 10.87 -7.04
C THR A 221 -17.99 9.74 -7.24
N PHE A 222 -17.71 8.96 -6.20
CA PHE A 222 -16.80 7.83 -6.29
C PHE A 222 -17.24 6.84 -7.38
N LYS A 223 -18.51 6.46 -7.40
CA LYS A 223 -19.05 5.54 -8.42
C LYS A 223 -18.85 6.07 -9.83
N GLN A 224 -19.21 7.33 -10.07
CA GLN A 224 -19.08 7.96 -11.37
C GLN A 224 -17.61 8.01 -11.82
N THR A 225 -16.75 8.65 -11.03
CA THR A 225 -15.35 8.84 -11.40
C THR A 225 -14.60 7.51 -11.51
N TYR A 226 -14.88 6.51 -10.66
CA TYR A 226 -14.26 5.19 -10.76
C TYR A 226 -14.69 4.48 -12.04
N SER A 227 -15.97 4.55 -12.39
CA SER A 227 -16.50 3.93 -13.62
C SER A 227 -15.87 4.55 -14.86
N ASP A 228 -15.79 5.88 -14.91
CA ASP A 228 -15.21 6.61 -16.04
C ASP A 228 -13.72 6.30 -16.20
N PHE A 229 -12.97 6.25 -15.08
CA PHE A 229 -11.53 5.96 -15.14
C PHE A 229 -11.26 4.53 -15.58
N ILE A 230 -11.99 3.56 -15.04
CA ILE A 230 -11.82 2.17 -15.46
C ILE A 230 -12.22 1.98 -16.92
N ALA A 231 -13.30 2.61 -17.39
CA ALA A 231 -13.72 2.52 -18.79
C ALA A 231 -12.64 3.01 -19.78
N GLU A 232 -11.95 4.12 -19.46
CA GLU A 232 -10.82 4.60 -20.26
C GLU A 232 -9.64 3.63 -20.26
N LEU A 233 -9.35 3.00 -19.12
CA LEU A 233 -8.26 2.03 -18.99
C LEU A 233 -8.58 0.67 -19.64
N THR A 234 -9.85 0.27 -19.70
CA THR A 234 -10.28 -0.99 -20.34
C THR A 234 -10.56 -0.86 -21.83
N GLY A 235 -10.59 0.36 -22.36
CA GLY A 235 -10.81 0.63 -23.79
C GLY A 235 -9.88 -0.20 -24.69
N ASN A 236 -10.45 -0.73 -25.79
CA ASN A 236 -9.82 -1.71 -26.69
C ASN A 236 -9.51 -3.07 -26.03
N ASP A 237 -10.43 -3.56 -25.18
CA ASP A 237 -10.36 -4.86 -24.51
C ASP A 237 -9.10 -5.07 -23.65
N ARG A 238 -8.55 -3.97 -23.13
CA ARG A 238 -7.36 -4.01 -22.26
C ARG A 238 -7.73 -4.60 -20.91
N LYS A 239 -6.84 -5.45 -20.41
CA LYS A 239 -7.02 -6.19 -19.15
C LYS A 239 -6.34 -5.46 -17.99
N GLY A 240 -6.73 -5.77 -16.77
CA GLY A 240 -6.11 -5.14 -15.61
C GLY A 240 -6.48 -5.79 -14.28
N VAL A 241 -5.91 -5.25 -13.23
CA VAL A 241 -6.19 -5.65 -11.86
C VAL A 241 -6.56 -4.43 -11.03
N VAL A 242 -7.65 -4.52 -10.29
CA VAL A 242 -8.05 -3.49 -9.34
C VAL A 242 -7.98 -4.03 -7.91
N ALA A 243 -7.84 -3.14 -6.94
CA ALA A 243 -7.83 -3.53 -5.53
C ALA A 243 -8.90 -2.80 -4.72
N THR A 244 -9.48 -3.53 -3.77
CA THR A 244 -10.36 -2.94 -2.74
C THR A 244 -9.59 -2.00 -1.83
N ILE A 245 -10.28 -1.02 -1.25
CA ILE A 245 -9.76 -0.11 -0.24
C ILE A 245 -9.65 -0.84 1.11
N PRO A 246 -8.49 -0.82 1.78
CA PRO A 246 -8.33 -1.38 3.13
C PRO A 246 -9.26 -0.72 4.15
N ASP A 247 -9.51 -1.40 5.28
CA ASP A 247 -10.09 -0.69 6.42
C ASP A 247 -9.06 0.32 6.95
N VAL A 248 -9.33 1.61 6.75
CA VAL A 248 -8.39 2.67 7.13
C VAL A 248 -8.36 2.91 8.63
N THR A 249 -9.34 2.43 9.40
CA THR A 249 -9.33 2.54 10.87
C THR A 249 -8.54 1.39 11.53
N ALA A 250 -8.18 0.38 10.75
CA ALA A 250 -7.47 -0.81 11.20
C ALA A 250 -5.93 -0.71 11.14
N ILE A 251 -5.40 0.40 10.62
CA ILE A 251 -3.95 0.61 10.46
C ILE A 251 -3.31 1.04 11.79
N PRO A 252 -1.98 0.87 11.97
CA PRO A 252 -1.28 1.28 13.19
C PRO A 252 -1.48 2.76 13.55
N PHE A 253 -1.72 3.63 12.57
CA PHE A 253 -2.01 5.04 12.82
C PHE A 253 -3.18 5.26 13.80
N PHE A 254 -4.18 4.36 13.83
CA PHE A 254 -5.34 4.46 14.73
C PHE A 254 -5.36 3.41 15.84
N THR A 255 -4.53 2.37 15.73
CA THR A 255 -4.59 1.21 16.64
C THR A 255 -3.41 1.12 17.60
N THR A 256 -2.39 1.96 17.44
CA THR A 256 -1.21 1.97 18.31
C THR A 256 -1.47 2.68 19.64
N VAL A 257 -2.12 3.85 19.59
CA VAL A 257 -2.41 4.66 20.77
C VAL A 257 -3.79 4.29 21.27
N THR A 258 -3.85 3.43 22.29
CA THR A 258 -5.10 2.98 22.89
C THR A 258 -5.45 3.81 24.12
N ARG A 259 -6.74 3.87 24.47
CA ARG A 259 -7.22 4.43 25.74
C ARG A 259 -6.44 3.88 26.94
N GLU A 260 -6.24 2.56 26.97
CA GLU A 260 -5.46 1.88 28.01
C GLU A 260 -4.01 2.40 28.07
N SER A 261 -3.35 2.55 26.92
CA SER A 261 -1.97 3.06 26.85
C SER A 261 -1.84 4.49 27.37
N LEU A 262 -2.84 5.34 27.12
CA LEU A 262 -2.88 6.72 27.60
C LEU A 262 -3.08 6.79 29.12
N ILE A 263 -3.98 5.97 29.67
CA ILE A 263 -4.17 5.86 31.13
C ILE A 263 -2.88 5.38 31.80
N ALA A 264 -2.22 4.37 31.24
CA ALA A 264 -0.94 3.88 31.74
C ALA A 264 0.16 4.95 31.67
N ALA A 265 0.19 5.75 30.60
CA ALA A 265 1.15 6.84 30.44
C ALA A 265 0.97 7.93 31.52
N VAL A 266 -0.27 8.33 31.81
CA VAL A 266 -0.56 9.30 32.89
C VAL A 266 -0.09 8.78 34.23
N LYS A 267 -0.41 7.52 34.56
CA LYS A 267 0.05 6.87 35.80
C LYS A 267 1.57 6.85 35.89
N ALA A 268 2.26 6.53 34.79
CA ALA A 268 3.72 6.48 34.76
C ALA A 268 4.36 7.87 34.92
N GLN A 269 3.75 8.92 34.38
CA GLN A 269 4.32 10.28 34.37
C GLN A 269 4.02 11.06 35.66
N SER A 270 2.80 11.00 36.18
CA SER A 270 2.36 11.83 37.32
C SER A 270 2.07 11.03 38.60
N GLY A 271 2.03 9.70 38.53
CA GLY A 271 1.57 8.85 39.63
C GLY A 271 0.05 8.90 39.87
N GLN A 272 -0.70 9.63 39.02
CA GLN A 272 -2.15 9.77 39.15
C GLN A 272 -2.87 8.53 38.60
N ASP A 273 -3.73 7.93 39.42
CA ASP A 273 -4.68 6.91 38.97
C ASP A 273 -5.93 7.60 38.40
N ILE A 274 -6.04 7.59 37.06
CA ILE A 274 -7.24 8.05 36.34
C ILE A 274 -8.05 6.87 35.83
N GLN A 275 -9.36 7.06 35.70
CA GLN A 275 -10.28 6.05 35.12
C GLN A 275 -10.63 6.36 33.66
N ASP A 276 -10.67 7.65 33.31
CA ASP A 276 -11.21 8.12 32.05
C ASP A 276 -10.23 9.07 31.33
N ILE A 277 -10.25 8.98 30.00
CA ILE A 277 -9.78 10.02 29.09
C ILE A 277 -11.04 10.68 28.53
N TYR A 278 -11.12 12.00 28.52
CA TYR A 278 -12.26 12.73 27.95
C TYR A 278 -11.95 13.18 26.53
N ILE A 279 -12.90 12.97 25.62
CA ILE A 279 -12.80 13.32 24.20
C ILE A 279 -13.95 14.23 23.80
N GLU A 280 -13.73 15.03 22.77
CA GLU A 280 -14.76 15.78 22.07
C GLU A 280 -15.27 14.93 20.91
N ILE A 281 -16.56 14.58 20.93
CA ILE A 281 -17.19 13.84 19.83
C ILE A 281 -17.62 14.80 18.72
N GLY A 282 -17.92 14.28 17.52
CA GLY A 282 -18.25 15.10 16.35
C GLY A 282 -19.42 16.08 16.51
N THR A 283 -20.24 15.97 17.56
CA THR A 283 -21.29 16.95 17.92
C THR A 283 -20.79 18.16 18.75
N GLY A 284 -19.50 18.19 19.10
CA GLY A 284 -18.88 19.21 19.94
C GLY A 284 -19.14 19.04 21.44
N THR A 285 -19.64 17.87 21.87
CA THR A 285 -19.86 17.56 23.29
C THR A 285 -18.71 16.70 23.84
N SER A 286 -18.43 16.84 25.14
CA SER A 286 -17.42 16.01 25.81
C SER A 286 -18.04 14.78 26.46
N ARG A 287 -17.35 13.64 26.34
CA ARG A 287 -17.63 12.42 27.13
C ARG A 287 -16.35 11.67 27.46
N ALA A 288 -16.43 10.72 28.38
CA ALA A 288 -15.38 9.73 28.58
C ALA A 288 -15.23 8.87 27.30
N ALA A 289 -14.00 8.55 26.94
CA ALA A 289 -13.65 7.67 25.84
C ALA A 289 -13.98 6.20 26.17
N SER A 290 -14.41 5.44 25.17
CA SER A 290 -14.49 3.98 25.20
C SER A 290 -13.28 3.37 24.51
N ASP A 291 -13.20 2.04 24.49
CA ASP A 291 -12.18 1.31 23.73
C ASP A 291 -12.49 1.25 22.22
N ASP A 292 -13.67 1.73 21.80
CA ASP A 292 -14.06 1.85 20.39
C ASP A 292 -13.65 3.21 19.79
N ASP A 293 -13.18 4.15 20.61
CA ASP A 293 -12.62 5.43 20.15
C ASP A 293 -11.15 5.26 19.77
N LEU A 294 -10.73 5.87 18.66
CA LEU A 294 -9.40 5.66 18.08
C LEU A 294 -8.55 6.93 18.13
N PHE A 295 -7.54 6.94 18.99
CA PHE A 295 -6.57 8.03 19.06
C PHE A 295 -5.54 7.91 17.94
N ILE A 296 -5.19 9.04 17.32
CA ILE A 296 -4.20 9.04 16.26
C ILE A 296 -2.79 8.84 16.81
N LEU A 297 -1.92 8.17 16.05
CA LEU A 297 -0.55 7.84 16.44
C LEU A 297 0.25 9.08 16.92
N PRO A 298 0.18 10.25 16.27
CA PRO A 298 0.87 11.45 16.77
C PRO A 298 0.41 11.95 18.15
N PHE A 299 -0.78 11.56 18.63
CA PHE A 299 -1.32 12.09 19.88
C PHE A 299 -0.45 11.77 21.09
N ALA A 300 0.09 10.54 21.17
CA ALA A 300 0.93 10.12 22.29
C ALA A 300 2.24 10.90 22.41
N SER A 301 2.77 11.44 21.31
CA SER A 301 4.01 12.23 21.29
C SER A 301 3.79 13.74 21.22
N ALA A 302 2.53 14.20 21.09
CA ALA A 302 2.18 15.62 21.07
C ALA A 302 2.46 16.32 22.43
N GLY A 303 2.61 15.55 23.51
CA GLY A 303 2.91 16.07 24.84
C GLY A 303 1.80 16.93 25.43
N LEU A 304 0.55 16.74 24.98
CA LEU A 304 -0.63 17.54 25.39
C LEU A 304 -1.37 16.96 26.60
N LEU A 305 -1.41 15.62 26.72
CA LEU A 305 -2.22 14.95 27.73
C LEU A 305 -1.82 15.37 29.15
N GLY A 306 -2.79 15.83 29.94
CA GLY A 306 -2.61 16.30 31.30
C GLY A 306 -2.09 17.74 31.43
N ASN A 307 -1.69 18.41 30.34
CA ASN A 307 -1.25 19.80 30.41
C ASN A 307 -2.40 20.74 30.78
N THR A 308 -2.05 21.82 31.47
CA THR A 308 -2.96 22.93 31.79
C THR A 308 -2.51 24.20 31.07
N SER A 309 -3.44 25.07 30.69
CA SER A 309 -3.12 26.39 30.14
C SER A 309 -3.74 27.51 30.98
N GLY A 310 -3.29 28.76 30.77
CA GLY A 310 -3.91 29.91 31.42
C GLY A 310 -5.34 30.18 30.93
N GLU A 311 -5.69 29.73 29.72
CA GLU A 311 -7.02 29.87 29.12
C GLU A 311 -7.98 28.80 29.65
N ASN A 312 -7.49 27.59 29.89
CA ASN A 312 -8.25 26.50 30.48
C ASN A 312 -7.41 25.78 31.56
N PRO A 313 -7.69 26.01 32.85
CA PRO A 313 -6.91 25.43 33.94
C PRO A 313 -7.20 23.94 34.16
N ALA A 314 -8.23 23.37 33.51
CA ALA A 314 -8.51 21.95 33.62
C ALA A 314 -7.46 21.13 32.84
N PRO A 315 -7.01 19.97 33.35
CA PRO A 315 -5.99 19.16 32.68
C PRO A 315 -6.54 18.56 31.38
N TYR A 316 -5.82 18.81 30.28
CA TYR A 316 -6.22 18.42 28.94
C TYR A 316 -6.36 16.91 28.78
N GLY A 317 -7.48 16.45 28.21
CA GLY A 317 -7.88 15.06 28.08
C GLY A 317 -8.25 14.35 29.40
N LEU A 318 -8.05 14.99 30.56
CA LEU A 318 -8.29 14.38 31.89
C LEU A 318 -9.49 15.02 32.62
N HIS A 319 -10.17 15.97 31.99
CA HIS A 319 -11.36 16.62 32.52
C HIS A 319 -12.35 16.95 31.39
N PRO A 320 -13.67 16.82 31.61
CA PRO A 320 -14.67 17.02 30.56
C PRO A 320 -14.75 18.46 30.02
N SER A 321 -14.25 19.45 30.77
CA SER A 321 -14.16 20.84 30.27
C SER A 321 -12.90 21.12 29.44
N ASN A 322 -11.99 20.14 29.30
CA ASN A 322 -10.81 20.24 28.46
C ASN A 322 -10.54 18.87 27.79
N PRO A 323 -11.46 18.36 26.96
CA PRO A 323 -11.30 17.07 26.31
C PRO A 323 -10.21 17.07 25.25
N VAL A 324 -9.80 15.87 24.82
CA VAL A 324 -9.02 15.68 23.59
C VAL A 324 -9.87 16.12 22.41
N GLU A 325 -9.38 17.08 21.61
CA GLU A 325 -10.14 17.60 20.47
C GLU A 325 -10.26 16.53 19.36
N SER A 326 -11.35 16.57 18.59
CA SER A 326 -11.65 15.56 17.56
C SER A 326 -10.52 15.37 16.54
N LYS A 327 -9.72 16.39 16.23
CA LYS A 327 -8.54 16.25 15.34
C LYS A 327 -7.51 15.20 15.79
N TYR A 328 -7.54 14.76 17.05
CA TYR A 328 -6.64 13.75 17.61
C TYR A 328 -7.32 12.39 17.90
N VAL A 329 -8.64 12.29 17.74
CA VAL A 329 -9.40 11.09 18.11
C VAL A 329 -10.62 10.95 17.21
N LEU A 330 -10.82 9.75 16.67
CA LEU A 330 -12.09 9.38 16.04
C LEU A 330 -13.00 8.80 17.09
N ASP A 331 -14.20 9.35 17.22
CA ASP A 331 -15.23 8.75 18.06
C ASP A 331 -15.89 7.54 17.38
N SER A 332 -16.53 6.67 18.15
CA SER A 332 -17.14 5.43 17.64
C SER A 332 -18.13 5.64 16.48
N ASP A 333 -18.89 6.75 16.45
CA ASP A 333 -19.83 7.02 15.37
C ASP A 333 -19.10 7.42 14.08
N GLU A 334 -18.01 8.17 14.21
CA GLU A 334 -17.12 8.53 13.11
C GLU A 334 -16.41 7.29 12.52
N VAL A 335 -15.93 6.39 13.38
CA VAL A 335 -15.36 5.09 12.99
C VAL A 335 -16.37 4.28 12.16
N MET A 336 -17.61 4.17 12.64
CA MET A 336 -18.68 3.49 11.91
C MET A 336 -18.98 4.15 10.56
N ALA A 337 -19.01 5.48 10.49
CA ALA A 337 -19.25 6.22 9.25
C ALA A 337 -18.14 5.99 8.22
N ILE A 338 -16.88 5.99 8.67
CA ILE A 338 -15.69 5.70 7.86
C ILE A 338 -15.74 4.28 7.30
N GLN A 339 -15.97 3.27 8.15
CA GLN A 339 -16.06 1.87 7.74
C GLN A 339 -17.23 1.63 6.78
N ALA A 340 -18.38 2.29 7.01
CA ALA A 340 -19.51 2.24 6.10
C ALA A 340 -19.17 2.82 4.72
N ARG A 341 -18.38 3.91 4.66
CA ARG A 341 -17.90 4.49 3.40
C ARG A 341 -16.96 3.55 2.66
N VAL A 342 -15.98 2.96 3.35
CA VAL A 342 -15.07 1.94 2.77
C VAL A 342 -15.86 0.77 2.19
N LYS A 343 -16.84 0.25 2.93
CA LYS A 343 -17.71 -0.83 2.46
C LYS A 343 -18.48 -0.44 1.19
N ALA A 344 -19.04 0.76 1.13
CA ALA A 344 -19.76 1.25 -0.05
C ALA A 344 -18.84 1.34 -1.28
N PHE A 345 -17.64 1.90 -1.14
CA PHE A 345 -16.66 1.96 -2.22
C PHE A 345 -16.20 0.58 -2.67
N ASN A 346 -15.94 -0.34 -1.73
CA ASN A 346 -15.54 -1.70 -2.05
C ASN A 346 -16.62 -2.49 -2.81
N ASN A 347 -17.90 -2.23 -2.53
CA ASN A 347 -18.98 -2.81 -3.33
C ASN A 347 -18.95 -2.30 -4.77
N ILE A 348 -18.74 -0.99 -4.97
CA ILE A 348 -18.60 -0.37 -6.30
C ILE A 348 -17.41 -0.97 -7.05
N ILE A 349 -16.23 -1.06 -6.41
CA ILE A 349 -15.02 -1.65 -7.00
C ILE A 349 -15.29 -3.08 -7.46
N LYS A 350 -15.94 -3.89 -6.62
CA LYS A 350 -16.29 -5.29 -6.90
C LYS A 350 -17.27 -5.41 -8.06
N GLU A 351 -18.30 -4.56 -8.12
CA GLU A 351 -19.27 -4.52 -9.20
C GLU A 351 -18.62 -4.18 -10.54
N ILE A 352 -17.80 -3.13 -10.58
CA ILE A 352 -17.11 -2.67 -11.80
C ILE A 352 -16.06 -3.69 -12.25
N ALA A 353 -15.25 -4.23 -11.32
CA ALA A 353 -14.28 -5.28 -11.64
C ALA A 353 -14.95 -6.50 -12.30
N LYS A 354 -16.12 -6.90 -11.79
CA LYS A 354 -16.90 -8.00 -12.36
C LYS A 354 -17.46 -7.65 -13.74
N ALA A 355 -18.00 -6.44 -13.92
CA ALA A 355 -18.58 -6.00 -15.18
C ALA A 355 -17.54 -5.93 -16.31
N GLU A 356 -16.33 -5.45 -16.00
CA GLU A 356 -15.21 -5.27 -16.93
C GLU A 356 -14.31 -6.52 -17.05
N GLY A 357 -14.61 -7.61 -16.32
CA GLY A 357 -13.79 -8.83 -16.34
C GLY A 357 -12.36 -8.64 -15.81
N LEU A 358 -12.17 -7.74 -14.86
CA LEU A 358 -10.89 -7.41 -14.24
C LEU A 358 -10.53 -8.36 -13.11
N ALA A 359 -9.22 -8.53 -12.88
CA ALA A 359 -8.75 -9.19 -11.68
C ALA A 359 -9.05 -8.32 -10.45
N LEU A 360 -9.39 -8.95 -9.32
CA LEU A 360 -9.69 -8.26 -8.07
C LEU A 360 -8.74 -8.73 -6.96
N ALA A 361 -7.86 -7.84 -6.52
CA ALA A 361 -7.04 -8.00 -5.33
C ALA A 361 -7.82 -7.49 -4.10
N ASP A 362 -8.35 -8.40 -3.27
CA ASP A 362 -9.12 -8.03 -2.07
C ASP A 362 -8.19 -7.63 -0.92
N ALA A 363 -7.57 -6.45 -1.04
CA ALA A 363 -6.68 -5.87 -0.04
C ALA A 363 -7.38 -5.58 1.29
N HIS A 364 -8.70 -5.35 1.29
CA HIS A 364 -9.49 -5.18 2.50
C HIS A 364 -9.49 -6.46 3.33
N ALA A 365 -9.88 -7.59 2.71
CA ALA A 365 -9.85 -8.88 3.39
C ALA A 365 -8.42 -9.28 3.80
N TYR A 366 -7.44 -9.02 2.94
CA TYR A 366 -6.04 -9.37 3.20
C TYR A 366 -5.48 -8.61 4.40
N LEU A 367 -5.62 -7.27 4.44
CA LEU A 367 -5.04 -6.46 5.51
C LEU A 367 -5.78 -6.62 6.83
N ASN A 368 -7.09 -6.90 6.83
CA ASN A 368 -7.80 -7.28 8.06
C ASN A 368 -7.23 -8.58 8.66
N ARG A 369 -6.84 -9.55 7.81
CA ARG A 369 -6.16 -10.77 8.28
C ARG A 369 -4.75 -10.49 8.81
N VAL A 370 -4.02 -9.56 8.19
CA VAL A 370 -2.71 -9.09 8.69
C VAL A 370 -2.88 -8.39 10.04
N GLN A 371 -3.92 -7.58 10.21
CA GLN A 371 -4.21 -6.94 11.49
C GLN A 371 -4.56 -7.97 12.57
N HIS A 372 -5.51 -8.87 12.29
CA HIS A 372 -5.91 -9.91 13.21
C HIS A 372 -6.38 -11.18 12.46
N PRO A 373 -5.82 -12.37 12.74
CA PRO A 373 -4.85 -12.68 13.81
C PRO A 373 -3.37 -12.45 13.43
N GLY A 374 -3.09 -11.89 12.24
CA GLY A 374 -1.75 -11.90 11.64
C GLY A 374 -1.56 -13.08 10.67
N ILE A 375 -0.45 -13.04 9.94
CA ILE A 375 -0.07 -14.08 8.98
C ILE A 375 1.34 -14.61 9.25
N LEU A 376 1.60 -15.84 8.80
CA LEU A 376 2.94 -16.41 8.72
C LEU A 376 3.32 -16.53 7.26
N TYR A 377 4.41 -15.88 6.88
CA TYR A 377 4.97 -15.95 5.52
C TYR A 377 6.37 -16.55 5.59
N ASN A 378 6.55 -17.77 5.04
CA ASN A 378 7.82 -18.50 5.08
C ASN A 378 8.46 -18.57 6.49
N GLY A 379 7.63 -18.73 7.53
CA GLY A 379 8.06 -18.79 8.93
C GLY A 379 8.26 -17.42 9.60
N VAL A 380 8.13 -16.31 8.88
CA VAL A 380 8.17 -14.96 9.45
C VAL A 380 6.76 -14.52 9.83
N ALA A 381 6.58 -14.08 11.07
CA ALA A 381 5.34 -13.48 11.54
C ALA A 381 5.18 -12.05 10.99
N VAL A 382 4.01 -11.78 10.43
CA VAL A 382 3.64 -10.47 9.89
C VAL A 382 2.26 -10.08 10.40
N ASN A 383 2.18 -8.93 11.06
CA ASN A 383 0.93 -8.36 11.56
C ASN A 383 0.97 -6.82 11.54
N ALA A 384 -0.10 -6.18 12.02
CA ALA A 384 -0.21 -4.72 12.07
C ALA A 384 0.36 -4.06 13.34
N SER A 385 1.12 -4.77 14.18
CA SER A 385 1.77 -4.15 15.34
C SER A 385 2.77 -3.08 14.88
N PHE A 386 2.67 -1.87 15.43
CA PHE A 386 3.57 -0.78 15.09
C PHE A 386 5.02 -1.15 15.38
N ILE A 387 5.93 -0.84 14.43
CA ILE A 387 7.38 -1.12 14.44
C ILE A 387 7.74 -2.61 14.34
N THR A 388 7.07 -3.49 15.09
CA THR A 388 7.48 -4.89 15.27
C THR A 388 6.71 -5.87 14.39
N GLY A 389 5.60 -5.44 13.79
CA GLY A 389 4.71 -6.31 13.00
C GLY A 389 5.16 -6.62 11.58
N ASN A 390 6.25 -6.00 11.10
CA ASN A 390 6.78 -6.14 9.75
C ASN A 390 5.89 -5.66 8.59
N ALA A 391 4.57 -5.45 8.76
CA ALA A 391 3.69 -5.05 7.66
C ALA A 391 3.76 -3.54 7.35
N PHE A 392 3.65 -2.70 8.39
CA PHE A 392 3.53 -1.25 8.28
C PHE A 392 4.81 -0.51 8.69
N SER A 393 5.05 0.61 8.03
CA SER A 393 6.19 1.51 8.16
C SER A 393 6.01 2.50 9.32
N LEU A 394 6.98 3.37 9.56
CA LEU A 394 7.06 4.23 10.74
C LEU A 394 6.00 5.33 10.83
N ASP A 395 5.27 5.60 9.73
CA ASP A 395 4.11 6.50 9.75
C ASP A 395 2.81 5.82 10.23
N GLY A 396 2.83 4.49 10.42
CA GLY A 396 1.65 3.73 10.81
C GLY A 396 0.55 3.63 9.73
N VAL A 397 0.85 4.05 8.49
CA VAL A 397 -0.10 4.10 7.37
C VAL A 397 0.40 3.25 6.21
N HIS A 398 1.63 3.50 5.77
CA HIS A 398 2.21 2.89 4.59
C HIS A 398 2.93 1.59 4.94
N LEU A 399 3.26 0.81 3.91
CA LEU A 399 3.83 -0.53 4.06
C LEU A 399 5.36 -0.48 4.15
N THR A 400 5.94 -1.41 4.88
CA THR A 400 7.38 -1.69 4.81
C THR A 400 7.76 -2.29 3.44
N PRO A 401 9.05 -2.48 3.13
CA PRO A 401 9.46 -3.29 1.99
C PRO A 401 8.85 -4.70 1.98
N MET A 402 8.78 -5.37 3.14
CA MET A 402 8.11 -6.68 3.26
C MET A 402 6.60 -6.57 3.00
N GLY A 403 5.93 -5.55 3.55
CA GLY A 403 4.51 -5.30 3.30
C GLY A 403 4.21 -5.06 1.82
N ASN A 404 5.04 -4.30 1.12
CA ASN A 404 4.92 -4.10 -0.32
C ASN A 404 5.08 -5.40 -1.11
N ALA A 405 6.05 -6.26 -0.76
CA ALA A 405 6.22 -7.57 -1.41
C ALA A 405 5.02 -8.50 -1.19
N LEU A 406 4.41 -8.46 -0.01
CA LEU A 406 3.19 -9.21 0.29
C LEU A 406 1.98 -8.69 -0.50
N ILE A 407 1.82 -7.38 -0.64
CA ILE A 407 0.79 -6.80 -1.50
C ILE A 407 1.05 -7.11 -2.97
N ALA A 408 2.29 -7.06 -3.46
CA ALA A 408 2.61 -7.49 -4.83
C ALA A 408 2.13 -8.92 -5.08
N ASN A 409 2.34 -9.83 -4.11
CA ASN A 409 1.84 -11.20 -4.19
C ASN A 409 0.32 -11.30 -4.20
N LEU A 410 -0.40 -10.47 -3.42
CA LEU A 410 -1.87 -10.40 -3.47
C LEU A 410 -2.37 -10.04 -4.88
N PHE A 411 -1.76 -9.05 -5.51
CA PHE A 411 -2.08 -8.67 -6.90
C PHE A 411 -1.75 -9.80 -7.89
N ILE A 412 -0.55 -10.39 -7.78
CA ILE A 412 -0.13 -11.51 -8.63
C ILE A 412 -1.10 -12.70 -8.51
N GLU A 413 -1.56 -13.02 -7.31
CA GLU A 413 -2.56 -14.06 -7.08
C GLU A 413 -3.89 -13.76 -7.78
N ALA A 414 -4.37 -12.52 -7.70
CA ALA A 414 -5.59 -12.08 -8.39
C ALA A 414 -5.44 -12.18 -9.92
N ILE A 415 -4.30 -11.74 -10.45
CA ILE A 415 -3.99 -11.80 -11.90
C ILE A 415 -3.94 -13.26 -12.37
N ASN A 416 -3.19 -14.12 -11.67
CA ASN A 416 -3.09 -15.56 -11.97
C ASN A 416 -4.46 -16.23 -11.98
N LYS A 417 -5.31 -15.90 -11.01
CA LYS A 417 -6.67 -16.44 -10.92
C LYS A 417 -7.56 -15.99 -12.07
N GLN A 418 -7.59 -14.69 -12.38
CA GLN A 418 -8.50 -14.13 -13.38
C GLN A 418 -8.11 -14.51 -14.81
N TYR A 419 -6.81 -14.45 -15.12
CA TYR A 419 -6.30 -14.58 -16.48
C TYR A 419 -5.64 -15.92 -16.77
N ARG A 420 -5.75 -16.89 -15.85
CA ARG A 420 -5.15 -18.22 -15.97
C ARG A 420 -3.64 -18.15 -16.22
N SER A 421 -3.00 -17.11 -15.72
CA SER A 421 -1.55 -16.91 -15.81
C SER A 421 -0.83 -17.66 -14.69
N ARG A 422 0.48 -17.80 -14.85
CA ARG A 422 1.40 -18.39 -13.87
C ARG A 422 2.60 -17.47 -13.69
N ILE A 423 2.33 -16.30 -13.13
CA ILE A 423 3.33 -15.32 -12.69
C ILE A 423 3.92 -15.81 -11.36
N PRO A 424 5.25 -15.89 -11.23
CA PRO A 424 5.89 -16.24 -9.96
C PRO A 424 5.65 -15.17 -8.90
N LYS A 425 5.63 -15.61 -7.63
CA LYS A 425 5.49 -14.70 -6.49
C LYS A 425 6.86 -14.11 -6.11
N VAL A 426 6.82 -12.89 -5.58
CA VAL A 426 7.94 -12.27 -4.90
C VAL A 426 8.21 -13.03 -3.60
N ASP A 427 9.46 -13.36 -3.32
CA ASP A 427 9.85 -13.88 -2.00
C ASP A 427 9.93 -12.74 -0.99
N ALA A 428 8.83 -12.52 -0.25
CA ALA A 428 8.74 -11.41 0.70
C ALA A 428 9.72 -11.54 1.87
N SER A 429 10.29 -12.73 2.14
CA SER A 429 11.26 -12.93 3.22
C SER A 429 12.60 -12.25 2.96
N LYS A 430 12.87 -11.86 1.71
CA LYS A 430 14.09 -11.11 1.32
C LYS A 430 13.99 -9.61 1.61
N TYR A 431 12.81 -9.13 1.96
CA TYR A 431 12.55 -7.72 2.20
C TYR A 431 12.46 -7.46 3.70
N ARG A 432 12.98 -6.32 4.15
CA ARG A 432 12.97 -5.96 5.56
C ARG A 432 11.60 -5.47 6.02
N GLY A 433 11.34 -5.61 7.31
CA GLY A 433 10.35 -4.80 8.02
C GLY A 433 10.91 -3.40 8.33
N VAL A 434 10.50 -2.84 9.48
CA VAL A 434 11.09 -1.60 10.01
C VAL A 434 12.56 -1.83 10.33
N ARG A 435 13.40 -0.85 9.98
CA ARG A 435 14.84 -0.88 10.28
C ARG A 435 15.04 -0.39 11.73
N PHE A 436 15.64 -1.23 12.56
CA PHE A 436 16.07 -0.86 13.91
C PHE A 436 17.46 -0.20 13.86
N PRO A 437 17.77 0.70 14.82
CA PRO A 437 19.06 1.37 14.90
C PRO A 437 20.24 0.43 15.13
#